data_AF-A0A167FVQ9-F1
#
_entry.id   AF-A0A167FVQ9-F1
#
_cell.length_a   1.000
_cell.length_b   1.000
_cell.length_c   1.000
_cell.angle_alpha   90.00
_cell.angle_beta   90.00
_cell.angle_gamma   90.00
#
_symmetry.space_group_name_H-M   'P 1'
#
loop_
_entity.id
_entity.type
_entity.pdbx_description
1 polymer ?
#
loop_
_entity_poly.entity_id
_entity_poly.type
_entity_poly.pdbx_seq_one_letter_code
_entity_poly.pdbx_strand_id
1 'polypeptide(L)'
;MSRFRSYLQRSLASAQDALAKTIAADPAPPRAPLPIFTMRTEEDMKQFATGCDADIGGYSTCHLELGRDGHGVFWGNMSTAVHPRLEGKMNSGYAAFRSRVRSTLFGEMYFDASRHKYLHLRVKARGDRRTRDAYFVNVQTETPITSDIWQHRLFLRGDEDWEDVLVRIRRASHPVSSRLTRRQIPFRSFVLTNYGERVQEGMEMNTEKLRTVGISILGGKFSINGEYELGIDSISAVHEAPNGARRISAASESALAEPGSQEGEEEAEDVLGPTPRKSPEDALPTPPPELKEEEQAILQAFFEPEREREEQRADEQPPVYPISPRPPPPAGSRKPKP
;
A
#
# COMPACT_ATOMS: atom_id res chain seq x y z
N MET A 1 -9.03 -26.56 -4.28
CA MET A 1 -10.09 -26.45 -5.33
C MET A 1 -9.43 -26.03 -6.65
N SER A 2 -9.85 -26.58 -7.79
CA SER A 2 -9.20 -26.32 -9.10
C SER A 2 -9.33 -24.84 -9.52
N ARG A 3 -8.20 -24.20 -9.83
CA ARG A 3 -8.11 -22.79 -10.29
C ARG A 3 -9.09 -22.51 -11.45
N PHE A 4 -9.30 -23.49 -12.34
CA PHE A 4 -10.21 -23.41 -13.49
C PHE A 4 -11.68 -23.20 -13.09
N ARG A 5 -12.16 -23.86 -12.03
CA ARG A 5 -13.54 -23.65 -11.54
C ARG A 5 -13.74 -22.24 -11.03
N SER A 6 -12.76 -21.69 -10.33
CA SER A 6 -12.79 -20.31 -9.84
C SER A 6 -12.80 -19.29 -11.00
N TYR A 7 -12.08 -19.57 -12.09
CA TYR A 7 -12.14 -18.76 -13.31
C TYR A 7 -13.54 -18.76 -13.94
N LEU A 8 -14.15 -19.95 -14.12
CA LEU A 8 -15.49 -20.05 -14.71
C LEU A 8 -16.57 -19.38 -13.86
N GLN A 9 -16.51 -19.55 -12.53
CA GLN A 9 -17.43 -18.88 -11.61
C GLN A 9 -17.32 -17.37 -11.68
N ARG A 10 -16.10 -16.83 -11.76
CA ARG A 10 -15.86 -15.38 -11.94
C ARG A 10 -16.38 -14.87 -13.28
N SER A 11 -16.16 -15.61 -14.37
CA SER A 11 -16.70 -15.24 -15.69
C SER A 11 -18.23 -15.17 -15.68
N LEU A 12 -18.90 -16.15 -15.06
CA LEU A 12 -20.36 -16.17 -14.95
C LEU A 12 -20.89 -14.99 -14.12
N ALA A 13 -20.26 -14.71 -12.98
CA ALA A 13 -20.61 -13.56 -12.14
C ALA A 13 -20.42 -12.23 -12.89
N SER A 14 -19.33 -12.08 -13.65
CA SER A 14 -19.07 -10.89 -14.46
C SER A 14 -20.11 -10.68 -15.56
N ALA A 15 -20.55 -11.76 -16.22
CA ALA A 15 -21.57 -11.69 -17.26
C ALA A 15 -22.94 -11.29 -16.67
N GLN A 16 -23.29 -11.82 -15.49
CA GLN A 16 -24.52 -11.45 -14.78
C GLN A 16 -24.50 -9.98 -14.35
N ASP A 17 -23.37 -9.49 -13.82
CA ASP A 17 -23.22 -8.09 -13.40
C ASP A 17 -23.30 -7.11 -14.58
N ALA A 18 -22.66 -7.44 -15.70
CA ALA A 18 -22.75 -6.65 -16.93
C ALA A 18 -24.20 -6.56 -17.45
N LEU A 19 -24.95 -7.66 -17.38
CA LEU A 19 -26.35 -7.71 -17.81
C LEU A 19 -27.28 -6.94 -16.84
N ALA A 20 -27.01 -6.99 -15.54
CA ALA A 20 -27.77 -6.24 -14.55
C ALA A 20 -27.56 -4.73 -14.71
N LYS A 21 -26.32 -4.29 -14.99
CA LYS A 21 -25.98 -2.88 -15.19
C LYS A 21 -26.65 -2.25 -16.42
N THR A 22 -26.83 -3.00 -17.51
CA THR A 22 -27.48 -2.49 -18.72
C THR A 22 -28.99 -2.36 -18.57
N ILE A 23 -29.63 -3.20 -17.75
CA ILE A 23 -31.07 -3.16 -17.50
C ILE A 23 -31.43 -2.09 -16.45
N ALA A 24 -30.60 -1.93 -15.41
CA ALA A 24 -30.89 -1.08 -14.25
C ALA A 24 -30.34 0.35 -14.37
N ALA A 25 -30.39 0.96 -15.56
CA ALA A 25 -29.92 2.34 -15.80
C ALA A 25 -30.82 3.41 -15.12
N ASP A 26 -30.89 3.38 -13.79
CA ASP A 26 -31.46 4.42 -12.94
C ASP A 26 -30.40 5.53 -12.76
N PRO A 27 -30.71 6.80 -13.05
CA PRO A 27 -29.79 7.92 -12.88
C PRO A 27 -29.49 8.30 -11.42
N ALA A 28 -30.24 7.80 -10.43
CA ALA A 28 -30.03 8.15 -9.01
C ALA A 28 -28.75 7.51 -8.42
N PRO A 29 -27.96 8.18 -7.56
CA PRO A 29 -26.80 7.56 -6.94
C PRO A 29 -27.20 6.31 -6.13
N PRO A 30 -26.40 5.22 -6.18
CA PRO A 30 -26.72 3.98 -5.51
C PRO A 30 -26.73 4.20 -3.99
N ARG A 31 -27.85 3.85 -3.36
CA ARG A 31 -27.98 3.85 -1.89
C ARG A 31 -27.29 2.66 -1.25
N ALA A 32 -27.12 1.57 -1.99
CA ALA A 32 -26.47 0.36 -1.50
C ALA A 32 -24.94 0.48 -1.51
N PRO A 33 -24.26 0.02 -0.44
CA PRO A 33 -22.82 -0.21 -0.47
C PRO A 33 -22.44 -1.17 -1.59
N LEU A 34 -21.31 -0.90 -2.27
CA LEU A 34 -20.64 -1.86 -3.15
C LEU A 34 -19.65 -2.67 -2.31
N PRO A 35 -19.90 -3.97 -2.05
CA PRO A 35 -18.93 -4.81 -1.37
C PRO A 35 -17.70 -5.00 -2.27
N ILE A 36 -16.51 -4.74 -1.75
CA ILE A 36 -15.25 -4.97 -2.47
C ILE A 36 -14.62 -6.26 -1.96
N PHE A 37 -14.32 -6.31 -0.66
CA PHE A 37 -13.82 -7.52 -0.01
C PHE A 37 -14.42 -7.69 1.38
N THR A 38 -14.65 -8.94 1.76
CA THR A 38 -14.90 -9.36 3.14
C THR A 38 -13.70 -10.16 3.63
N MET A 39 -13.51 -10.19 4.94
CA MET A 39 -12.41 -10.88 5.58
C MET A 39 -12.96 -11.70 6.74
N ARG A 40 -13.83 -12.67 6.44
CA ARG A 40 -14.58 -13.44 7.45
C ARG A 40 -14.36 -14.95 7.39
N THR A 41 -13.64 -15.41 6.38
CA THR A 41 -13.40 -16.83 6.12
C THR A 41 -11.96 -17.07 5.67
N GLU A 42 -11.49 -18.31 5.77
CA GLU A 42 -10.18 -18.72 5.24
C GLU A 42 -10.09 -18.55 3.72
N GLU A 43 -11.22 -18.75 3.03
CA GLU A 43 -11.35 -18.50 1.60
C GLU A 43 -11.13 -17.02 1.25
N ASP A 44 -11.59 -16.10 2.11
CA ASP A 44 -11.35 -14.67 1.93
C ASP A 44 -9.85 -14.34 2.02
N MET A 45 -9.13 -14.94 2.96
CA MET A 45 -7.70 -14.67 3.16
C MET A 45 -6.87 -15.05 1.92
N LYS A 46 -7.28 -16.10 1.21
CA LYS A 46 -6.65 -16.54 -0.06
C LYS A 46 -6.78 -15.51 -1.18
N GLN A 47 -7.61 -14.48 -1.03
CA GLN A 47 -7.71 -13.38 -2.00
C GLN A 47 -6.58 -12.35 -1.85
N PHE A 48 -5.75 -12.45 -0.81
CA PHE A 48 -4.73 -11.44 -0.49
C PHE A 48 -3.31 -12.01 -0.49
N ALA A 49 -2.35 -11.18 -0.90
CA ALA A 49 -0.93 -11.42 -0.79
C ALA A 49 -0.34 -10.46 0.24
N THR A 50 0.62 -10.94 1.02
CA THR A 50 1.32 -10.21 2.09
C THR A 50 2.80 -10.06 1.78
N GLY A 51 3.45 -9.09 2.42
CA GLY A 51 4.91 -8.99 2.47
C GLY A 51 5.40 -7.67 3.06
N CYS A 52 6.71 -7.60 3.23
CA CYS A 52 7.36 -6.63 4.09
C CYS A 52 8.83 -6.47 3.71
N ASP A 53 9.52 -5.54 4.37
CA ASP A 53 10.95 -5.29 4.14
C ASP A 53 11.86 -6.51 4.39
N ALA A 54 11.41 -7.56 5.08
CA ALA A 54 12.18 -8.78 5.26
C ALA A 54 12.53 -9.47 3.93
N ASP A 55 11.71 -9.27 2.89
CA ASP A 55 11.97 -9.78 1.54
C ASP A 55 13.24 -9.16 0.91
N ILE A 56 13.72 -8.04 1.46
CA ILE A 56 14.84 -7.25 0.94
C ILE A 56 15.98 -7.08 1.95
N GLY A 57 15.93 -7.79 3.09
CA GLY A 57 16.96 -7.72 4.13
C GLY A 57 16.65 -6.76 5.29
N GLY A 58 15.38 -6.32 5.41
CA GLY A 58 14.82 -5.73 6.61
C GLY A 58 14.50 -6.79 7.67
N TYR A 59 13.90 -6.35 8.78
CA TYR A 59 13.59 -7.20 9.93
C TYR A 59 12.13 -7.12 10.39
N SER A 60 11.23 -6.53 9.58
CA SER A 60 9.80 -6.53 9.88
C SER A 60 9.19 -7.92 9.69
N THR A 61 8.06 -8.19 10.33
CA THR A 61 7.26 -9.39 10.07
C THR A 61 5.89 -8.99 9.55
N CYS A 62 5.23 -9.88 8.81
CA CYS A 62 3.95 -9.58 8.16
C CYS A 62 3.06 -10.83 8.04
N HIS A 63 1.90 -10.78 8.69
CA HIS A 63 0.93 -11.86 8.71
C HIS A 63 -0.47 -11.32 8.38
N LEU A 64 -1.24 -12.12 7.65
CA LEU A 64 -2.66 -11.88 7.40
C LEU A 64 -3.42 -13.19 7.49
N GLU A 65 -4.23 -13.33 8.54
CA GLU A 65 -4.90 -14.59 8.88
C GLU A 65 -6.31 -14.34 9.40
N LEU A 66 -7.14 -15.39 9.45
CA LEU A 66 -8.44 -15.31 10.08
C LEU A 66 -8.29 -15.37 11.62
N GLY A 67 -8.68 -14.31 12.30
CA GLY A 67 -8.70 -14.20 13.74
C GLY A 67 -9.78 -15.08 14.39
N ARG A 68 -9.62 -15.32 15.71
CA ARG A 68 -10.56 -16.12 16.50
C ARG A 68 -11.96 -15.50 16.60
N ASP A 69 -12.06 -14.21 16.39
CA ASP A 69 -13.31 -13.44 16.35
C ASP A 69 -14.01 -13.51 14.98
N GLY A 70 -13.46 -14.25 14.03
CA GLY A 70 -14.05 -14.45 12.70
C GLY A 70 -13.80 -13.29 11.74
N HIS A 71 -12.78 -12.47 12.00
CA HIS A 71 -12.37 -11.36 11.16
C HIS A 71 -10.90 -11.49 10.74
N GLY A 72 -10.50 -10.88 9.63
CA GLY A 72 -9.11 -10.86 9.19
C GLY A 72 -8.26 -10.07 10.17
N VAL A 73 -7.05 -10.53 10.46
CA VAL A 73 -6.10 -9.86 11.33
C VAL A 73 -4.79 -9.67 10.59
N PHE A 74 -4.44 -8.42 10.33
CA PHE A 74 -3.16 -8.00 9.78
C PHE A 74 -2.22 -7.61 10.92
N TRP A 75 -1.16 -8.38 11.15
CA TRP A 75 -0.30 -8.18 12.31
C TRP A 75 1.17 -8.52 12.04
N GLY A 76 2.02 -8.04 12.94
CA GLY A 76 3.46 -8.28 12.88
C GLY A 76 4.24 -7.34 13.80
N ASN A 77 5.55 -7.33 13.64
CA ASN A 77 6.45 -6.41 14.29
C ASN A 77 7.11 -5.52 13.22
N MET A 78 7.01 -4.21 13.40
CA MET A 78 7.63 -3.22 12.52
C MET A 78 9.06 -2.94 12.97
N SER A 79 10.00 -3.05 12.04
CA SER A 79 11.41 -2.73 12.27
C SER A 79 11.97 -1.83 11.17
N THR A 80 12.53 -0.69 11.57
CA THR A 80 13.29 0.20 10.68
C THR A 80 14.76 -0.21 10.56
N ALA A 81 15.18 -1.22 11.32
CA ALA A 81 16.54 -1.72 11.26
C ALA A 81 16.78 -2.44 9.93
N VAL A 82 17.99 -2.28 9.40
CA VAL A 82 18.44 -2.92 8.16
C VAL A 82 19.69 -3.73 8.42
N HIS A 83 19.92 -4.75 7.60
CA HIS A 83 21.21 -5.43 7.62
C HIS A 83 22.34 -4.41 7.39
N PRO A 84 23.43 -4.40 8.18
CA PRO A 84 24.48 -3.36 8.10
C PRO A 84 25.09 -3.14 6.71
N ARG A 85 25.07 -4.16 5.85
CA ARG A 85 25.56 -4.07 4.46
C ARG A 85 24.65 -3.25 3.53
N LEU A 86 23.40 -3.06 3.92
CA LEU A 86 22.34 -2.37 3.18
C LEU A 86 22.01 -0.99 3.79
N GLU A 87 22.72 -0.58 4.84
CA GLU A 87 22.55 0.72 5.47
C GLU A 87 22.84 1.86 4.48
N GLY A 88 21.92 2.84 4.42
CA GLY A 88 21.97 3.94 3.46
C GLY A 88 21.69 3.53 1.99
N LYS A 89 21.36 2.26 1.75
CA LYS A 89 21.02 1.74 0.41
C LYS A 89 19.59 1.22 0.31
N MET A 90 18.89 1.12 1.44
CA MET A 90 17.58 0.52 1.53
C MET A 90 16.68 1.28 2.50
N ASN A 91 15.46 1.59 2.07
CA ASN A 91 14.40 2.11 2.93
C ASN A 91 13.60 0.96 3.57
N SER A 92 13.92 0.61 4.82
CA SER A 92 13.20 -0.40 5.60
C SER A 92 12.11 0.19 6.47
N GLY A 93 11.31 -0.68 7.07
CA GLY A 93 10.17 -0.35 7.88
C GLY A 93 8.92 -0.28 7.02
N TYR A 94 8.53 -1.39 6.39
CA TYR A 94 7.21 -1.51 5.80
C TYR A 94 6.68 -2.94 5.91
N ALA A 95 5.36 -3.04 6.02
CA ALA A 95 4.62 -4.28 5.87
C ALA A 95 3.27 -3.98 5.23
N ALA A 96 2.77 -4.88 4.39
CA ALA A 96 1.55 -4.65 3.66
C ALA A 96 0.86 -5.95 3.26
N PHE A 97 -0.43 -5.83 3.00
CA PHE A 97 -1.16 -6.81 2.22
C PHE A 97 -1.94 -6.11 1.11
N ARG A 98 -2.23 -6.84 0.03
CA ARG A 98 -3.06 -6.38 -1.07
C ARG A 98 -3.89 -7.52 -1.64
N SER A 99 -5.05 -7.19 -2.19
CA SER A 99 -5.86 -8.15 -2.93
C SER A 99 -5.13 -8.56 -4.20
N ARG A 100 -5.20 -9.86 -4.55
CA ARG A 100 -4.74 -10.38 -5.82
C ARG A 100 -5.56 -9.81 -6.98
N VAL A 101 -4.90 -9.65 -8.12
CA VAL A 101 -5.60 -9.27 -9.36
C VAL A 101 -6.58 -10.38 -9.74
N ARG A 102 -7.84 -10.01 -9.93
CA ARG A 102 -8.90 -10.95 -10.29
C ARG A 102 -8.96 -11.04 -11.80
N SER A 103 -8.66 -12.21 -12.36
CA SER A 103 -8.75 -12.45 -13.80
C SER A 103 -9.87 -13.44 -14.15
N THR A 104 -10.44 -13.25 -15.34
CA THR A 104 -11.38 -14.15 -16.04
C THR A 104 -10.74 -14.63 -17.35
N LEU A 105 -11.45 -15.47 -18.10
CA LEU A 105 -11.03 -15.83 -19.46
C LEU A 105 -11.10 -14.65 -20.46
N PHE A 106 -11.80 -13.57 -20.09
CA PHE A 106 -12.04 -12.40 -20.94
C PHE A 106 -11.26 -11.16 -20.50
N GLY A 107 -10.30 -11.33 -19.58
CA GLY A 107 -9.47 -10.23 -19.07
C GLY A 107 -9.59 -10.05 -17.56
N GLU A 108 -9.05 -8.93 -17.07
CA GLU A 108 -9.07 -8.56 -15.66
C GLU A 108 -10.44 -8.04 -15.22
N MET A 109 -10.80 -8.32 -13.97
CA MET A 109 -12.01 -7.82 -13.33
C MET A 109 -11.68 -6.64 -12.44
N TYR A 110 -12.45 -5.58 -12.62
CA TYR A 110 -12.37 -4.38 -11.81
C TYR A 110 -13.64 -4.21 -10.97
N PHE A 111 -13.55 -3.40 -9.92
CA PHE A 111 -14.74 -2.87 -9.24
C PHE A 111 -15.06 -1.49 -9.80
N ASP A 112 -16.32 -1.30 -10.18
CA ASP A 112 -16.86 -0.02 -10.62
C ASP A 112 -17.46 0.72 -9.42
N ALA A 113 -16.65 1.58 -8.80
CA ALA A 113 -17.02 2.45 -7.69
C ALA A 113 -17.32 3.89 -8.16
N SER A 114 -17.51 4.12 -9.46
CA SER A 114 -17.72 5.46 -10.04
C SER A 114 -18.91 6.20 -9.45
N ARG A 115 -19.92 5.45 -9.00
CA ARG A 115 -21.15 5.98 -8.40
C ARG A 115 -21.06 6.18 -6.87
N HIS A 116 -19.94 5.81 -6.27
CA HIS A 116 -19.68 5.92 -4.83
C HIS A 116 -18.73 7.07 -4.52
N LYS A 117 -18.85 7.66 -3.33
CA LYS A 117 -18.06 8.84 -2.92
C LYS A 117 -16.89 8.46 -2.02
N TYR A 118 -17.06 7.38 -1.25
CA TYR A 118 -16.12 6.96 -0.22
C TYR A 118 -15.76 5.50 -0.38
N LEU A 119 -14.49 5.19 -0.16
CA LEU A 119 -14.06 3.88 0.28
C LEU A 119 -14.35 3.77 1.78
N HIS A 120 -14.94 2.67 2.19
CA HIS A 120 -15.36 2.39 3.55
C HIS A 120 -14.64 1.15 4.06
N LEU A 121 -13.96 1.29 5.19
CA LEU A 121 -13.24 0.22 5.86
C LEU A 121 -13.82 0.02 7.27
N ARG A 122 -14.21 -1.20 7.59
CA ARG A 122 -14.56 -1.62 8.95
C ARG A 122 -13.34 -2.25 9.59
N VAL A 123 -12.70 -1.55 10.52
CA VAL A 123 -11.39 -1.93 11.07
C VAL A 123 -11.35 -1.80 12.58
N LYS A 124 -10.37 -2.44 13.21
CA LYS A 124 -10.13 -2.40 14.65
C LYS A 124 -8.63 -2.34 14.92
N ALA A 125 -8.15 -1.17 15.34
CA ALA A 125 -6.73 -0.97 15.64
C ALA A 125 -6.35 -1.58 16.98
N ARG A 126 -5.24 -2.32 17.00
CA ARG A 126 -4.58 -2.93 18.17
C ARG A 126 -3.06 -2.76 18.04
N GLY A 127 -2.31 -3.43 18.91
CA GLY A 127 -0.85 -3.29 19.00
C GLY A 127 -0.43 -1.96 19.64
N ASP A 128 0.84 -1.60 19.44
CA ASP A 128 1.46 -0.47 20.09
C ASP A 128 0.83 0.86 19.67
N ARG A 129 0.67 1.79 20.63
CA ARG A 129 0.10 3.12 20.34
C ARG A 129 0.86 3.86 19.22
N ARG A 130 2.17 3.66 19.12
CA ARG A 130 3.04 4.31 18.12
C ARG A 130 2.81 3.83 16.69
N THR A 131 2.25 2.64 16.47
CA THR A 131 2.01 2.08 15.13
C THR A 131 0.64 2.47 14.57
N ARG A 132 -0.28 2.95 15.41
CA ARG A 132 -1.68 3.23 15.06
C ARG A 132 -1.87 4.33 14.00
N ASP A 133 -0.98 5.32 13.98
CA ASP A 133 -1.06 6.42 13.01
C ASP A 133 -0.23 6.15 11.74
N ALA A 134 0.29 4.94 11.58
CA ALA A 134 1.18 4.55 10.49
C ALA A 134 0.52 3.73 9.38
N TYR A 135 -0.80 3.50 9.48
CA TYR A 135 -1.54 2.73 8.49
C TYR A 135 -1.95 3.57 7.28
N PHE A 136 -1.90 2.96 6.10
CA PHE A 136 -2.31 3.54 4.84
C PHE A 136 -3.18 2.55 4.07
N VAL A 137 -4.22 3.05 3.41
CA VAL A 137 -4.96 2.30 2.41
C VAL A 137 -4.37 2.58 1.03
N ASN A 138 -4.18 1.51 0.28
CA ASN A 138 -3.57 1.51 -1.04
C ASN A 138 -4.58 1.00 -2.05
N VAL A 139 -4.79 1.74 -3.13
CA VAL A 139 -5.71 1.40 -4.21
C VAL A 139 -4.96 1.46 -5.53
N GLN A 140 -4.96 0.36 -6.27
CA GLN A 140 -4.47 0.35 -7.64
C GLN A 140 -5.67 0.47 -8.58
N THR A 141 -5.58 1.38 -9.55
CA THR A 141 -6.57 1.50 -10.62
C THR A 141 -5.95 1.10 -11.95
N GLU A 142 -6.76 0.92 -12.99
CA GLU A 142 -6.21 0.82 -14.34
C GLU A 142 -5.53 2.15 -14.71
N THR A 143 -4.20 2.11 -14.84
CA THR A 143 -3.33 3.18 -15.31
C THR A 143 -2.30 2.59 -16.29
N PRO A 144 -1.68 3.41 -17.15
CA PRO A 144 -0.61 2.92 -18.04
C PRO A 144 0.63 2.41 -17.28
N ILE A 145 0.82 2.87 -16.04
CA ILE A 145 1.99 2.54 -15.22
C ILE A 145 1.55 1.60 -14.10
N THR A 146 2.03 0.35 -14.13
CA THR A 146 1.60 -0.69 -13.18
C THR A 146 2.03 -0.41 -11.74
N SER A 147 3.10 0.36 -11.54
CA SER A 147 3.59 0.77 -10.23
C SER A 147 2.81 1.94 -9.61
N ASP A 148 1.82 2.49 -10.31
CA ASP A 148 0.96 3.55 -9.79
C ASP A 148 0.02 3.02 -8.70
N ILE A 149 0.11 3.65 -7.54
CA ILE A 149 -0.69 3.32 -6.37
C ILE A 149 -1.23 4.60 -5.78
N TRP A 150 -2.54 4.63 -5.59
CA TRP A 150 -3.20 5.65 -4.82
C TRP A 150 -3.10 5.30 -3.35
N GLN A 151 -2.44 6.14 -2.56
CA GLN A 151 -2.24 5.95 -1.14
C GLN A 151 -2.99 7.00 -0.32
N HIS A 152 -3.59 6.60 0.79
CA HIS A 152 -4.22 7.50 1.76
C HIS A 152 -3.97 7.04 3.19
N ARG A 153 -3.62 7.98 4.08
CA ARG A 153 -3.36 7.67 5.51
C ARG A 153 -4.66 7.37 6.24
N LEU A 154 -4.68 6.31 7.04
CA LEU A 154 -5.80 5.97 7.90
C LEU A 154 -5.59 6.62 9.27
N PHE A 155 -6.61 7.32 9.76
CA PHE A 155 -6.63 7.91 11.09
C PHE A 155 -7.56 7.08 11.97
N LEU A 156 -6.97 6.23 12.81
CA LEU A 156 -7.67 5.27 13.65
C LEU A 156 -7.81 5.83 15.08
N ARG A 157 -8.90 5.52 15.78
CA ARG A 157 -9.11 5.98 17.17
C ARG A 157 -8.20 5.25 18.14
N GLY A 158 -8.01 3.95 17.93
CA GLY A 158 -7.23 3.11 18.83
C GLY A 158 -7.95 2.76 20.15
N ASP A 159 -9.27 2.84 20.18
CA ASP A 159 -10.08 2.52 21.36
C ASP A 159 -10.28 0.98 21.53
N GLU A 160 -9.52 0.17 20.79
CA GLU A 160 -9.68 -1.30 20.67
C GLU A 160 -11.10 -1.75 20.30
N ASP A 161 -11.90 -0.87 19.70
CA ASP A 161 -13.23 -1.16 19.20
C ASP A 161 -13.26 -1.12 17.68
N TRP A 162 -14.26 -1.79 17.12
CA TRP A 162 -14.51 -1.75 15.68
C TRP A 162 -15.04 -0.38 15.27
N GLU A 163 -14.39 0.24 14.30
CA GLU A 163 -14.74 1.55 13.77
C GLU A 163 -14.89 1.55 12.24
N ASP A 164 -15.71 2.49 11.75
CA ASP A 164 -15.93 2.72 10.32
C ASP A 164 -15.10 3.92 9.85
N VAL A 165 -14.17 3.67 8.94
CA VAL A 165 -13.29 4.68 8.35
C VAL A 165 -13.73 4.97 6.92
N LEU A 166 -13.92 6.25 6.61
CA LEU A 166 -14.36 6.71 5.29
C LEU A 166 -13.27 7.55 4.62
N VAL A 167 -12.77 7.05 3.49
CA VAL A 167 -11.77 7.74 2.67
C VAL A 167 -12.42 8.18 1.37
N ARG A 168 -12.28 9.46 1.00
CA ARG A 168 -12.94 9.98 -0.20
C ARG A 168 -12.17 9.58 -1.46
N ILE A 169 -12.85 8.88 -2.38
CA ILE A 169 -12.26 8.40 -3.65
C ILE A 169 -12.51 9.33 -4.84
N ARG A 170 -13.50 10.24 -4.74
CA ARG A 170 -13.82 11.20 -5.81
C ARG A 170 -13.52 12.63 -5.39
N ARG A 171 -12.92 13.42 -6.28
CA ARG A 171 -12.78 14.86 -6.09
C ARG A 171 -14.17 15.51 -5.96
N ALA A 172 -14.29 16.60 -5.20
CA ALA A 172 -15.55 17.33 -5.14
C ALA A 172 -15.74 18.09 -6.46
N SER A 173 -16.89 17.92 -7.11
CA SER A 173 -17.25 18.56 -8.38
C SER A 173 -17.42 20.09 -8.29
N HIS A 174 -17.38 20.66 -7.09
CA HIS A 174 -17.37 22.11 -6.90
C HIS A 174 -15.93 22.61 -6.76
N PRO A 175 -15.39 23.32 -7.76
CA PRO A 175 -14.22 24.16 -7.52
C PRO A 175 -14.62 25.19 -6.46
N VAL A 176 -13.90 25.21 -5.33
CA VAL A 176 -13.96 26.33 -4.41
C VAL A 176 -13.50 27.55 -5.21
N SER A 177 -14.46 28.38 -5.61
CA SER A 177 -14.21 29.71 -6.16
C SER A 177 -13.57 30.54 -5.05
N SER A 178 -12.25 30.49 -4.96
CA SER A 178 -11.44 31.41 -4.18
C SER A 178 -10.07 31.49 -4.85
N ARG A 179 -9.80 32.66 -5.43
CA ARG A 179 -8.52 33.02 -6.01
C ARG A 179 -7.45 33.12 -4.92
N LEU A 180 -6.97 32.01 -4.35
CA LEU A 180 -5.62 31.98 -3.74
C LEU A 180 -5.05 30.60 -3.40
N THR A 181 -5.81 29.50 -3.40
CA THR A 181 -5.30 28.25 -2.78
C THR A 181 -5.10 27.12 -3.79
N ARG A 182 -4.31 27.36 -4.85
CA ARG A 182 -3.91 26.33 -5.83
C ARG A 182 -2.84 25.34 -5.33
N ARG A 183 -2.33 25.52 -4.11
CA ARG A 183 -1.23 24.71 -3.55
C ARG A 183 -1.62 23.68 -2.50
N GLN A 184 -2.88 23.62 -2.07
CA GLN A 184 -3.35 22.59 -1.15
C GLN A 184 -4.15 21.55 -1.92
N ILE A 185 -3.51 20.42 -2.22
CA ILE A 185 -4.24 19.18 -2.44
C ILE A 185 -4.96 18.93 -1.11
N PRO A 186 -6.30 18.97 -1.05
CA PRO A 186 -6.98 18.74 0.21
C PRO A 186 -6.56 17.37 0.70
N PHE A 187 -5.97 17.29 1.90
CA PHE A 187 -5.46 16.07 2.57
C PHE A 187 -6.49 14.92 2.70
N ARG A 188 -7.70 15.15 2.19
CA ARG A 188 -8.85 14.26 2.10
C ARG A 188 -8.87 13.38 0.85
N SER A 189 -7.92 13.53 -0.06
CA SER A 189 -7.83 12.71 -1.27
C SER A 189 -6.66 11.73 -1.20
N PHE A 190 -6.80 10.62 -1.90
CA PHE A 190 -5.66 9.77 -2.21
C PHE A 190 -4.56 10.57 -2.92
N VAL A 191 -3.33 10.19 -2.64
CA VAL A 191 -2.12 10.70 -3.29
C VAL A 191 -1.62 9.61 -4.23
N LEU A 192 -1.39 9.97 -5.49
CA LEU A 192 -0.76 9.05 -6.44
C LEU A 192 0.73 8.92 -6.10
N THR A 193 1.18 7.69 -6.01
CA THR A 193 2.58 7.35 -5.78
C THR A 193 3.05 6.36 -6.83
N ASN A 194 4.31 6.44 -7.18
CA ASN A 194 5.00 5.53 -8.09
C ASN A 194 6.30 5.10 -7.40
N TYR A 195 6.47 3.80 -7.15
CA TYR A 195 7.59 3.29 -6.34
C TYR A 195 7.77 4.00 -4.99
N GLY A 196 6.66 4.38 -4.35
CA GLY A 196 6.68 5.10 -3.07
C GLY A 196 6.94 6.61 -3.21
N GLU A 197 7.35 7.08 -4.38
CA GLU A 197 7.54 8.49 -4.67
C GLU A 197 6.24 9.18 -5.08
N ARG A 198 6.05 10.40 -4.62
CA ARG A 198 4.82 11.14 -4.88
C ARG A 198 4.80 11.68 -6.31
N VAL A 199 3.82 11.26 -7.10
CA VAL A 199 3.59 11.80 -8.44
C VAL A 199 2.84 13.13 -8.30
N GLN A 200 3.50 14.24 -8.65
CA GLN A 200 2.88 15.57 -8.61
C GLN A 200 2.14 15.87 -9.92
N GLU A 201 1.02 15.19 -10.16
CA GLU A 201 0.17 15.49 -11.31
C GLU A 201 -1.32 15.49 -10.95
N GLY A 202 -2.08 16.32 -11.66
CA GLY A 202 -3.53 16.51 -11.49
C GLY A 202 -4.37 15.34 -11.97
N MET A 203 -3.83 14.12 -11.94
CA MET A 203 -4.55 12.91 -12.30
C MET A 203 -5.66 12.66 -11.29
N GLU A 204 -6.78 12.13 -11.76
CA GLU A 204 -7.87 11.67 -10.90
C GLU A 204 -7.88 10.15 -10.88
N MET A 205 -8.22 9.58 -9.73
CA MET A 205 -8.35 8.13 -9.57
C MET A 205 -9.44 7.59 -10.52
N ASN A 206 -9.10 6.58 -11.32
CA ASN A 206 -10.08 5.89 -12.16
C ASN A 206 -10.98 4.98 -11.31
N THR A 207 -12.03 5.56 -10.74
CA THR A 207 -12.98 4.84 -9.86
C THR A 207 -13.85 3.81 -10.58
N GLU A 208 -13.92 3.82 -11.92
CA GLU A 208 -14.63 2.79 -12.70
C GLU A 208 -13.85 1.48 -12.76
N LYS A 209 -12.51 1.56 -12.63
CA LYS A 209 -11.61 0.43 -12.78
C LYS A 209 -10.68 0.27 -11.58
N LEU A 210 -11.27 0.04 -10.39
CA LEU A 210 -10.49 -0.33 -9.21
C LEU A 210 -9.99 -1.78 -9.38
N ARG A 211 -8.66 -1.94 -9.41
CA ARG A 211 -7.98 -3.21 -9.69
C ARG A 211 -7.68 -3.98 -8.42
N THR A 212 -6.99 -3.34 -7.47
CA THR A 212 -6.63 -3.94 -6.18
C THR A 212 -6.81 -2.95 -5.04
N VAL A 213 -7.05 -3.48 -3.84
CA VAL A 213 -7.06 -2.72 -2.58
C VAL A 213 -6.18 -3.44 -1.57
N GLY A 214 -5.42 -2.68 -0.80
CA GLY A 214 -4.55 -3.18 0.25
C GLY A 214 -4.42 -2.20 1.40
N ILE A 215 -3.81 -2.67 2.49
CA ILE A 215 -3.41 -1.83 3.61
C ILE A 215 -1.92 -2.04 3.84
N SER A 216 -1.19 -0.95 4.04
CA SER A 216 0.19 -0.98 4.49
C SER A 216 0.35 -0.28 5.82
N ILE A 217 1.41 -0.63 6.53
CA ILE A 217 1.97 0.13 7.63
C ILE A 217 3.38 0.58 7.24
N LEU A 218 3.69 1.86 7.45
CA LEU A 218 4.99 2.45 7.09
C LEU A 218 5.72 2.90 8.36
N GLY A 219 6.83 2.24 8.66
CA GLY A 219 7.73 2.53 9.77
C GLY A 219 8.88 3.46 9.40
N GLY A 220 9.50 3.26 8.24
CA GLY A 220 10.77 3.91 7.85
C GLY A 220 10.76 5.43 7.97
N LYS A 221 9.86 6.07 7.20
CA LYS A 221 9.74 7.54 7.13
C LYS A 221 9.30 8.19 8.45
N PHE A 222 8.69 7.42 9.34
CA PHE A 222 8.14 7.92 10.60
C PHE A 222 8.94 7.46 11.83
N SER A 223 10.05 6.74 11.62
CA SER A 223 10.85 6.10 12.67
C SER A 223 10.01 5.24 13.63
N ILE A 224 8.97 4.59 13.10
CA ILE A 224 8.04 3.78 13.88
C ILE A 224 8.53 2.33 13.89
N ASN A 225 8.67 1.80 15.10
CA ASN A 225 9.02 0.41 15.37
C ASN A 225 8.00 -0.19 16.35
N GLY A 226 7.91 -1.51 16.44
CA GLY A 226 7.11 -2.22 17.45
C GLY A 226 5.93 -2.99 16.88
N GLU A 227 5.14 -3.56 17.78
CA GLU A 227 4.04 -4.46 17.42
C GLU A 227 2.89 -3.68 16.77
N TYR A 228 2.36 -4.23 15.69
CA TYR A 228 1.21 -3.68 15.01
C TYR A 228 0.16 -4.77 14.81
N GLU A 229 -1.11 -4.40 14.98
CA GLU A 229 -2.24 -5.29 14.73
C GLU A 229 -3.43 -4.45 14.24
N LEU A 230 -4.02 -4.89 13.14
CA LEU A 230 -5.23 -4.31 12.58
C LEU A 230 -6.21 -5.42 12.28
N GLY A 231 -7.33 -5.46 12.99
CA GLY A 231 -8.50 -6.25 12.61
C GLY A 231 -9.20 -5.61 11.42
N ILE A 232 -9.58 -6.40 10.42
CA ILE A 232 -10.33 -5.97 9.23
C ILE A 232 -11.53 -6.89 9.04
N ASP A 233 -12.72 -6.30 8.99
CA ASP A 233 -13.95 -7.03 8.70
C ASP A 233 -14.28 -6.97 7.21
N SER A 234 -14.28 -5.76 6.65
CA SER A 234 -14.71 -5.54 5.27
C SER A 234 -14.21 -4.23 4.68
N ILE A 235 -14.10 -4.24 3.35
CA ILE A 235 -13.81 -3.09 2.50
C ILE A 235 -14.97 -2.95 1.51
N SER A 236 -15.54 -1.77 1.39
CA SER A 236 -16.67 -1.47 0.50
C SER A 236 -16.57 -0.06 -0.06
N ALA A 237 -17.35 0.27 -1.09
CA ALA A 237 -17.56 1.65 -1.51
C ALA A 237 -18.99 2.10 -1.15
N VAL A 238 -19.11 3.32 -0.64
CA VAL A 238 -20.40 3.89 -0.17
C VAL A 238 -20.60 5.31 -0.73
N HIS A 239 -21.87 5.67 -0.97
CA HIS A 239 -22.20 7.04 -1.37
C HIS A 239 -22.30 7.98 -0.16
N GLU A 240 -22.85 7.49 0.93
CA GLU A 240 -23.02 8.23 2.19
C GLU A 240 -22.34 7.48 3.33
N ALA A 241 -21.97 8.24 4.35
CA ALA A 241 -21.43 7.67 5.57
C ALA A 241 -22.52 6.79 6.25
N PRO A 242 -22.21 5.56 6.66
CA PRO A 242 -23.08 4.82 7.58
C PRO A 242 -23.38 5.68 8.82
N ASN A 243 -24.58 5.53 9.40
CA ASN A 243 -24.93 6.24 10.63
C ASN A 243 -23.88 5.94 11.73
N GLY A 244 -23.16 6.97 12.18
CA GLY A 244 -22.08 6.85 13.18
C GLY A 244 -20.65 6.74 12.62
N ALA A 245 -20.48 6.62 11.29
CA ALA A 245 -19.15 6.58 10.69
C ALA A 245 -18.45 7.94 10.73
N ARG A 246 -17.20 7.96 11.20
CA ARG A 246 -16.44 9.21 11.35
C ARG A 246 -16.01 9.72 9.98
N ARG A 247 -16.42 10.94 9.69
CA ARG A 247 -15.78 11.76 8.65
C ARG A 247 -14.55 12.36 9.30
N ILE A 248 -13.35 12.05 8.82
CA ILE A 248 -12.15 12.77 9.27
C ILE A 248 -12.36 14.25 8.92
N SER A 249 -12.52 15.09 9.94
CA SER A 249 -12.77 16.53 9.78
C SER A 249 -11.44 17.28 9.80
N ALA A 250 -11.39 18.42 9.12
CA ALA A 250 -10.16 19.22 8.96
C ALA A 250 -9.55 19.75 10.27
N ALA A 251 -10.24 19.63 11.40
CA ALA A 251 -9.81 20.20 12.67
C ALA A 251 -8.71 19.40 13.38
N SER A 252 -8.56 18.10 13.10
CA SER A 252 -7.44 17.31 13.63
C SER A 252 -6.16 17.46 12.80
N GLU A 253 -6.20 18.24 11.71
CA GLU A 253 -5.14 18.31 10.69
C GLU A 253 -4.20 19.52 10.88
N SER A 254 -4.60 20.57 11.62
CA SER A 254 -3.76 21.77 11.81
C SER A 254 -2.51 21.53 12.68
N ALA A 255 -2.44 20.39 13.36
CA ALA A 255 -1.30 20.00 14.18
C ALA A 255 -0.17 19.30 13.39
N LEU A 256 -0.36 19.07 12.08
CA LEU A 256 0.54 18.26 11.23
C LEU A 256 1.06 19.01 9.99
N ALA A 257 0.93 20.34 9.93
CA ALA A 257 1.80 21.12 9.09
C ALA A 257 3.20 21.07 9.73
N GLU A 258 4.18 20.51 9.02
CA GLU A 258 5.60 20.44 9.38
C GLU A 258 6.03 21.63 10.26
N PRO A 259 6.69 21.43 11.42
CA PRO A 259 7.45 22.52 12.01
C PRO A 259 8.50 22.89 10.96
N GLY A 260 8.33 24.07 10.36
CA GLY A 260 9.29 24.62 9.43
C GLY A 260 10.68 24.53 10.03
N SER A 261 11.64 24.11 9.20
CA SER A 261 13.06 24.34 9.41
C SER A 261 13.25 25.78 9.91
N GLN A 262 13.39 25.92 11.23
CA GLN A 262 13.93 27.12 11.84
C GLN A 262 15.40 27.13 11.44
N GLU A 263 15.71 27.86 10.38
CA GLU A 263 17.05 28.42 10.25
C GLU A 263 17.27 29.24 11.52
N GLY A 264 18.24 28.81 12.32
CA GLY A 264 18.66 29.54 13.49
C GLY A 264 19.25 30.87 13.06
N GLU A 265 18.54 31.96 13.34
CA GLU A 265 19.16 33.27 13.47
C GLU A 265 19.99 33.24 14.77
N GLU A 266 21.27 32.86 14.65
CA GLU A 266 22.26 33.25 15.65
C GLU A 266 22.54 34.75 15.48
N GLU A 267 22.12 35.53 16.47
CA GLU A 267 22.59 36.90 16.69
C GLU A 267 24.13 36.87 16.87
N ALA A 268 24.85 37.40 15.89
CA ALA A 268 26.27 37.73 16.02
C ALA A 268 26.45 39.24 15.89
N GLU A 269 27.09 39.82 16.91
CA GLU A 269 27.34 41.23 17.11
C GLU A 269 28.14 41.91 15.99
N ASP A 270 27.86 43.20 15.86
CA ASP A 270 28.38 44.21 14.94
C ASP A 270 29.90 44.45 15.04
N VAL A 271 30.66 44.16 13.96
CA VAL A 271 31.99 44.77 13.70
C VAL A 271 32.21 44.99 12.19
N LEU A 272 32.49 46.25 11.83
CA LEU A 272 32.63 46.83 10.48
C LEU A 272 33.67 46.19 9.53
N GLY A 273 33.34 46.16 8.22
CA GLY A 273 34.31 46.14 7.09
C GLY A 273 33.65 46.03 5.69
N PRO A 274 34.14 46.69 4.60
CA PRO A 274 33.36 46.89 3.37
C PRO A 274 33.65 45.92 2.18
N THR A 275 32.58 45.61 1.42
CA THR A 275 32.44 45.27 -0.03
C THR A 275 33.18 44.04 -0.63
N PRO A 276 32.79 43.48 -1.83
CA PRO A 276 31.79 43.90 -2.83
C PRO A 276 30.77 42.82 -3.31
N ARG A 277 29.76 43.31 -4.04
CA ARG A 277 28.66 42.56 -4.69
C ARG A 277 29.15 41.54 -5.74
N LYS A 278 28.53 40.35 -5.76
CA LYS A 278 28.41 39.49 -6.95
C LYS A 278 26.96 39.00 -7.07
N SER A 279 26.40 39.17 -8.26
CA SER A 279 25.09 38.67 -8.69
C SER A 279 25.10 37.15 -8.86
N PRO A 280 24.02 36.41 -8.53
CA PRO A 280 23.87 35.02 -8.94
C PRO A 280 23.02 34.94 -10.21
N GLU A 281 23.64 34.58 -11.33
CA GLU A 281 22.96 34.02 -12.51
C GLU A 281 23.06 32.48 -12.47
N ASP A 282 21.93 31.84 -12.75
CA ASP A 282 21.73 30.49 -13.29
C ASP A 282 22.40 29.28 -12.60
N ALA A 283 21.68 28.70 -11.63
CA ALA A 283 21.77 27.28 -11.33
C ALA A 283 20.40 26.63 -11.53
N LEU A 284 20.23 25.91 -12.65
CA LEU A 284 19.13 24.97 -12.84
C LEU A 284 19.16 23.93 -11.70
N PRO A 285 18.01 23.55 -11.11
CA PRO A 285 17.98 22.53 -10.07
C PRO A 285 18.44 21.19 -10.67
N THR A 286 19.45 20.58 -10.06
CA THR A 286 19.85 19.21 -10.35
C THR A 286 18.69 18.26 -10.08
N PRO A 287 18.42 17.27 -10.95
CA PRO A 287 17.40 16.27 -10.68
C PRO A 287 17.79 15.45 -9.43
N PRO A 288 16.79 15.02 -8.63
CA PRO A 288 17.03 14.24 -7.43
C PRO A 288 17.67 12.88 -7.76
N PRO A 289 18.42 12.27 -6.82
CA PRO A 289 19.12 11.02 -7.07
C PRO A 289 18.12 9.89 -7.38
N GLU A 290 18.37 9.16 -8.47
CA GLU A 290 17.63 7.96 -8.85
C GLU A 290 17.71 6.91 -7.73
N LEU A 291 16.54 6.41 -7.29
CA LEU A 291 16.43 5.22 -6.45
C LEU A 291 17.07 4.03 -7.17
N LYS A 292 17.81 3.19 -6.45
CA LYS A 292 18.53 2.06 -7.04
C LYS A 292 17.53 1.04 -7.59
N GLU A 293 17.79 0.55 -8.80
CA GLU A 293 16.92 -0.37 -9.56
C GLU A 293 16.39 -1.57 -8.75
N GLU A 294 17.13 -2.03 -7.74
CA GLU A 294 16.72 -3.13 -6.84
C GLU A 294 15.54 -2.77 -5.91
N GLU A 295 15.49 -1.55 -5.36
CA GLU A 295 14.37 -1.11 -4.51
C GLU A 295 13.09 -0.91 -5.33
N GLN A 296 13.26 -0.38 -6.55
CA GLN A 296 12.18 -0.30 -7.53
C GLN A 296 11.71 -1.71 -7.89
N ALA A 297 12.61 -2.65 -8.20
CA ALA A 297 12.28 -4.02 -8.55
C ALA A 297 11.53 -4.80 -7.45
N ILE A 298 11.72 -4.49 -6.15
CA ILE A 298 11.03 -5.21 -5.07
C ILE A 298 9.70 -4.55 -4.70
N LEU A 299 9.60 -3.22 -4.71
CA LEU A 299 8.29 -2.56 -4.71
C LEU A 299 7.49 -3.01 -5.94
N GLN A 300 8.14 -3.09 -7.11
CA GLN A 300 7.58 -3.63 -8.34
C GLN A 300 7.14 -5.08 -8.14
N ALA A 301 7.99 -5.97 -7.64
CA ALA A 301 7.62 -7.35 -7.37
C ALA A 301 6.43 -7.40 -6.42
N PHE A 302 6.45 -6.64 -5.32
CA PHE A 302 5.37 -6.55 -4.34
C PHE A 302 4.07 -5.99 -4.93
N PHE A 303 4.13 -5.19 -5.99
CA PHE A 303 3.00 -4.57 -6.68
C PHE A 303 2.69 -5.13 -8.09
N GLU A 304 3.44 -6.12 -8.57
CA GLU A 304 3.24 -6.81 -9.86
C GLU A 304 2.27 -8.00 -9.75
N PRO A 305 1.41 -8.23 -10.74
CA PRO A 305 0.52 -9.39 -10.75
C PRO A 305 1.33 -10.70 -10.69
N GLU A 306 0.87 -11.68 -9.90
CA GLU A 306 1.52 -12.99 -9.68
C GLU A 306 1.91 -13.76 -10.97
N ARG A 307 1.37 -13.40 -12.16
CA ARG A 307 1.75 -14.00 -13.45
C ARG A 307 3.21 -13.76 -13.82
N GLU A 308 3.73 -12.55 -13.62
CA GLU A 308 5.10 -12.21 -14.04
C GLU A 308 6.13 -12.91 -13.15
N ARG A 309 5.82 -13.09 -11.85
CA ARG A 309 6.67 -13.88 -10.94
C ARG A 309 6.69 -15.37 -11.26
N GLU A 310 5.60 -15.97 -11.75
CA GLU A 310 5.57 -17.39 -12.15
C GLU A 310 6.26 -17.61 -13.51
N GLU A 311 6.15 -16.68 -14.46
CA GLU A 311 6.85 -16.73 -15.76
C GLU A 311 8.36 -16.50 -15.61
N GLN A 312 8.79 -15.51 -14.82
CA GLN A 312 10.21 -15.28 -14.55
C GLN A 312 10.85 -16.44 -13.77
N ARG A 313 10.11 -17.09 -12.86
CA ARG A 313 10.57 -18.28 -12.14
C ARG A 313 10.58 -19.55 -12.99
N ALA A 314 9.85 -19.57 -14.10
CA ALA A 314 9.89 -20.65 -15.09
C ALA A 314 11.09 -20.51 -16.05
N ASP A 315 11.57 -19.29 -16.27
CA ASP A 315 12.76 -18.99 -17.07
C ASP A 315 14.07 -19.00 -16.27
N GLU A 316 14.02 -18.86 -14.93
CA GLU A 316 15.17 -19.09 -14.06
C GLU A 316 15.46 -20.61 -13.94
N GLN A 317 16.48 -21.08 -14.66
CA GLN A 317 17.08 -22.37 -14.37
C GLN A 317 17.56 -22.39 -12.91
N PRO A 318 17.25 -23.44 -12.14
CA PRO A 318 17.70 -23.52 -10.75
C PRO A 318 19.24 -23.43 -10.71
N PRO A 319 19.82 -22.76 -9.71
CA PRO A 319 21.27 -22.63 -9.60
C PRO A 319 21.91 -24.02 -9.62
N VAL A 320 22.75 -24.26 -10.62
CA VAL A 320 23.60 -25.44 -10.69
C VAL A 320 24.65 -25.27 -9.60
N TYR A 321 24.36 -25.79 -8.41
CA TYR A 321 25.39 -25.92 -7.39
C TYR A 321 26.46 -26.90 -7.89
N PRO A 322 27.75 -26.55 -7.90
CA PRO A 322 28.80 -27.50 -8.21
C PRO A 322 28.72 -28.64 -7.19
N ILE A 323 28.47 -29.85 -7.70
CA ILE A 323 28.48 -31.07 -6.91
C ILE A 323 29.87 -31.18 -6.27
N SER A 324 29.94 -31.01 -4.96
CA SER A 324 31.18 -31.24 -4.22
C SER A 324 31.60 -32.70 -4.42
N PRO A 325 32.89 -32.98 -4.69
CA PRO A 325 33.34 -34.36 -4.88
C PRO A 325 33.03 -35.18 -3.62
N ARG A 326 32.41 -36.35 -3.81
CA ARG A 326 32.11 -37.30 -2.73
C ARG A 326 33.39 -37.59 -1.94
N PRO A 327 33.34 -37.57 -0.59
CA PRO A 327 34.46 -38.03 0.20
C PRO A 327 34.73 -39.52 -0.07
N PRO A 328 36.01 -39.96 -0.06
CA PRO A 328 36.35 -41.36 -0.27
C PRO A 328 35.74 -42.25 0.83
N PRO A 329 35.39 -43.50 0.50
CA PRO A 329 34.80 -44.41 1.48
C PRO A 329 35.80 -44.70 2.61
N PRO A 330 35.31 -44.88 3.86
CA PRO A 330 36.18 -45.15 4.99
C PRO A 330 36.94 -46.47 4.79
N ALA A 331 38.23 -46.45 5.10
CA ALA A 331 39.11 -47.60 5.03
C ALA A 331 38.54 -48.77 5.85
N GLY A 332 38.27 -49.88 5.17
CA GLY A 332 37.70 -51.08 5.79
C GLY A 332 38.57 -51.58 6.95
N SER A 333 37.96 -51.65 8.13
CA SER A 333 38.48 -52.38 9.27
C SER A 333 38.68 -53.85 8.88
N ARG A 334 39.94 -54.29 8.77
CA ARG A 334 40.29 -55.72 8.72
C ARG A 334 39.90 -56.35 10.06
N LYS A 335 38.90 -57.22 10.06
CA LYS A 335 38.79 -58.29 11.08
C LYS A 335 39.46 -59.55 10.54
N PRO A 336 40.25 -60.27 11.35
CA PRO A 336 40.94 -61.47 10.92
C PRO A 336 39.93 -62.62 10.77
N LYS A 337 40.12 -63.43 9.74
CA LYS A 337 39.59 -64.80 9.69
C LYS A 337 40.74 -65.77 10.02
N PRO A 338 40.42 -66.93 10.60
CA PRO A 338 41.33 -67.75 11.40
C PRO A 338 42.58 -68.22 10.66
#